data_AF-A0A951K3Y2-F1
#
_entry.id   AF-A0A951K3Y2-F1
#
_cell.length_a   1.000
_cell.length_b   1.000
_cell.length_c   1.000
_cell.angle_alpha   90.00
_cell.angle_beta   90.00
_cell.angle_gamma   90.00
#
_symmetry.space_group_name_H-M   'P 1'
#
loop_
_entity.id
_entity.type
_entity.pdbx_description
1 polymer ?
#
loop_
_entity_poly.entity_id
_entity_poly.type
_entity_poly.pdbx_seq_one_letter_code
_entity_poly.pdbx_strand_id
1 'polypeptide(L)'
;MTALELIRIISQVLFIGLFAVVLRHALRERTRASANTALLFGSIAAVLALSRVADWTGFDGHPAYSGIVIALLALAPFAMVRLVDDFSDSPRAVQVGGLAGFLIV
;
A
#
# COMPACT_ATOMS: atom_id res chain seq x y z
N MET A 1 3.36 -33.24 5.65
CA MET A 1 3.27 -31.84 6.07
C MET A 1 4.31 -31.59 7.13
N THR A 2 5.27 -30.71 6.86
CA THR A 2 6.29 -30.34 7.86
C THR A 2 5.74 -29.25 8.79
N ALA A 3 6.27 -29.13 10.01
CA ALA A 3 5.86 -28.06 10.93
C ALA A 3 6.05 -26.66 10.32
N LEU A 4 7.11 -26.49 9.52
CA LEU A 4 7.40 -25.28 8.75
C LEU A 4 6.28 -24.93 7.75
N GLU A 5 5.75 -25.95 7.07
CA GLU A 5 4.73 -25.80 6.04
C GLU A 5 3.37 -25.42 6.62
N LEU A 6 3.02 -25.97 7.79
CA LEU A 6 1.83 -25.57 8.54
C LEU A 6 1.93 -24.11 9.02
N ILE A 7 3.09 -23.71 9.57
CA ILE A 7 3.35 -22.32 9.99
C ILE A 7 3.24 -21.37 8.79
N ARG A 8 3.77 -21.77 7.62
CA ARG A 8 3.66 -20.99 6.38
C ARG A 8 2.20 -20.76 6.01
N ILE A 9 1.39 -21.82 5.96
CA ILE A 9 -0.03 -21.73 5.59
C ILE A 9 -0.81 -20.86 6.59
N ILE A 10 -0.63 -21.07 7.90
CA ILE A 10 -1.30 -20.29 8.94
C ILE A 10 -0.94 -18.81 8.82
N SER A 11 0.35 -18.49 8.68
CA SER A 11 0.81 -17.11 8.51
C SER A 11 0.20 -16.47 7.28
N GLN A 12 0.14 -17.21 6.17
CA GLN A 12 -0.41 -16.74 4.91
C GLN A 12 -1.91 -16.42 5.04
N VAL A 13 -2.68 -17.30 5.68
CA VAL A 13 -4.11 -17.07 5.96
C VAL A 13 -4.31 -15.86 6.87
N LEU A 14 -3.50 -15.71 7.93
CA LEU A 14 -3.58 -14.56 8.82
C LEU A 14 -3.27 -13.25 8.10
N PHE A 15 -2.25 -13.21 7.24
CA PHE A 15 -1.92 -12.02 6.46
C PHE A 15 -3.01 -11.67 5.44
N ILE A 16 -3.55 -12.66 4.74
CA ILE A 16 -4.67 -12.45 3.80
C ILE A 16 -5.92 -11.95 4.54
N GLY A 17 -6.22 -12.53 5.70
CA GLY A 17 -7.33 -12.09 6.55
C GLY A 17 -7.17 -10.66 7.06
N LEU A 18 -5.99 -10.32 7.57
CA LEU A 18 -5.65 -8.96 8.01
C LEU A 18 -5.78 -7.97 6.86
N PHE A 19 -5.26 -8.31 5.68
CA PHE A 19 -5.38 -7.48 4.48
C PHE A 19 -6.85 -7.23 4.13
N ALA A 20 -7.70 -8.26 4.10
CA ALA A 20 -9.12 -8.11 3.77
C ALA A 20 -9.84 -7.17 4.76
N VAL A 21 -9.51 -7.24 6.05
CA VAL A 21 -10.06 -6.34 7.08
C VAL A 21 -9.61 -4.89 6.84
N VAL A 22 -8.31 -4.67 6.64
CA VAL A 22 -7.75 -3.34 6.39
C VAL A 22 -8.32 -2.73 5.11
N LEU A 23 -8.38 -3.48 4.01
CA LEU A 23 -8.93 -3.02 2.75
C LEU A 23 -10.42 -2.67 2.89
N ARG A 24 -11.19 -3.50 3.58
CA ARG A 24 -12.61 -3.22 3.85
C ARG A 24 -12.81 -1.97 4.70
N HIS A 25 -11.97 -1.77 5.71
CA HIS A 25 -12.04 -0.58 6.56
C HIS A 25 -11.68 0.69 5.76
N ALA A 26 -10.60 0.64 4.98
CA ALA A 26 -10.15 1.71 4.10
C ALA A 26 -11.20 2.13 3.07
N LEU A 27 -11.96 1.19 2.51
CA LEU A 27 -13.02 1.48 1.53
C LEU A 27 -14.32 2.04 2.15
N ARG A 28 -14.51 1.91 3.48
CA ARG A 28 -15.81 2.15 4.12
C ARG A 28 -16.02 3.58 4.62
N GLU A 29 -14.96 4.32 4.94
CA GLU A 29 -15.06 5.70 5.41
C GLU A 29 -14.75 6.70 4.30
N ARG A 30 -15.66 7.65 4.06
CA ARG A 30 -15.69 8.49 2.84
C ARG A 30 -15.55 10.00 3.18
N THR A 31 -14.52 10.38 3.93
CA THR A 31 -14.08 11.78 4.07
C THR A 31 -12.77 11.99 3.31
N ARG A 32 -12.41 13.24 2.97
CA ARG A 32 -11.15 13.52 2.24
C ARG A 32 -9.91 13.09 3.05
N ALA A 33 -9.92 13.38 4.35
CA ALA A 33 -8.90 12.92 5.28
C ALA A 33 -8.86 11.38 5.42
N SER A 34 -10.02 10.70 5.46
CA SER A 34 -10.04 9.24 5.50
C SER A 34 -9.53 8.63 4.19
N ALA A 35 -9.75 9.26 3.04
CA ALA A 35 -9.24 8.79 1.75
C ALA A 35 -7.71 8.88 1.64
N ASN A 36 -7.10 9.98 2.11
CA ASN A 36 -5.64 10.12 2.12
C ASN A 36 -4.98 9.19 3.14
N THR A 37 -5.61 9.00 4.30
CA THR A 37 -5.20 8.01 5.30
C THR A 37 -5.31 6.59 4.75
N ALA A 38 -6.41 6.28 4.07
CA ALA A 38 -6.62 5.01 3.38
C ALA A 38 -5.59 4.78 2.27
N LEU A 39 -5.20 5.82 1.52
CA LEU A 39 -4.12 5.73 0.52
C LEU A 39 -2.77 5.43 1.18
N LEU A 40 -2.44 6.10 2.28
CA LEU A 40 -1.18 5.91 3.00
C LEU A 40 -1.05 4.49 3.57
N PHE A 41 -2.01 4.08 4.39
CA PHE A 41 -1.97 2.76 5.02
C PHE A 41 -2.30 1.65 4.01
N GLY A 42 -3.15 1.94 3.03
CA GLY A 42 -3.53 1.03 1.97
C GLY A 42 -2.38 0.72 1.01
N SER A 43 -1.47 1.66 0.74
CA SER A 43 -0.31 1.38 -0.12
C SER A 43 0.65 0.39 0.55
N ILE A 44 0.90 0.54 1.85
CA ILE A 44 1.71 -0.39 2.65
C ILE A 44 1.03 -1.77 2.70
N ALA A 45 -0.29 -1.79 2.96
CA ALA A 45 -1.05 -3.03 2.97
C ALA A 45 -1.06 -3.72 1.59
N ALA A 46 -1.10 -2.96 0.50
CA ALA A 46 -1.02 -3.46 -0.87
C ALA A 46 0.36 -4.04 -1.18
N VAL A 47 1.46 -3.45 -0.71
CA VAL A 47 2.81 -4.05 -0.85
C VAL A 47 2.85 -5.41 -0.17
N LEU A 48 2.36 -5.50 1.07
CA LEU A 48 2.32 -6.76 1.82
C LEU A 48 1.47 -7.82 1.11
N ALA A 49 0.31 -7.42 0.58
CA ALA A 49 -0.56 -8.31 -0.18
C ALA A 49 0.10 -8.76 -1.49
N LEU A 50 0.69 -7.83 -2.24
CA LEU A 50 1.38 -8.12 -3.49
C LEU A 50 2.55 -9.08 -3.26
N SER A 51 3.37 -8.87 -2.22
CA SER A 51 4.46 -9.78 -1.88
C SER A 51 3.94 -11.19 -1.53
N ARG A 52 2.84 -11.29 -0.79
CA ARG A 52 2.26 -12.61 -0.44
C ARG A 52 1.61 -13.33 -1.60
N VAL A 53 0.95 -12.60 -2.50
CA VAL A 53 0.43 -13.15 -3.74
C VAL A 53 1.59 -13.57 -4.65
N ALA A 54 2.64 -12.76 -4.74
CA ALA A 54 3.82 -13.06 -5.53
C ALA A 54 4.54 -14.32 -5.05
N ASP A 55 4.76 -14.47 -3.73
CA ASP A 55 5.36 -15.68 -3.14
C ASP A 55 4.56 -16.96 -3.45
N TRP A 56 3.24 -16.83 -3.63
CA TRP A 56 2.37 -17.96 -3.92
C TRP A 56 2.28 -18.29 -5.41
N THR A 57 2.32 -17.25 -6.25
CA THR A 57 2.11 -17.36 -7.70
C THR A 57 3.41 -17.37 -8.50
N GLY A 58 4.56 -17.10 -7.88
CA GLY A 58 5.85 -16.88 -8.55
C GLY A 58 5.91 -15.57 -9.33
N PHE A 59 5.05 -14.59 -9.00
CA PHE A 59 4.98 -13.31 -9.69
C PHE A 59 6.14 -12.35 -9.34
N ASP A 60 6.97 -12.71 -8.35
CA ASP A 60 8.15 -11.97 -7.91
C ASP A 60 9.25 -11.88 -8.99
N GLY A 61 9.28 -12.84 -9.93
CA GLY A 61 10.18 -12.82 -11.08
C GLY A 61 9.71 -11.95 -12.26
N HIS A 62 8.49 -11.40 -12.23
CA HIS A 62 8.00 -10.56 -13.32
C HIS A 62 8.66 -9.17 -13.30
N PRO A 63 9.04 -8.62 -14.47
CA PRO A 63 9.64 -7.28 -14.54
C PRO A 63 8.68 -6.18 -14.05
N ALA A 64 7.37 -6.42 -14.08
CA ALA A 64 6.36 -5.51 -13.54
C ALA A 64 6.29 -5.51 -12.02
N TYR A 65 6.73 -6.58 -11.33
CA TYR A 65 6.60 -6.69 -9.88
C TYR A 65 7.35 -5.58 -9.15
N SER A 66 8.61 -5.36 -9.51
CA SER A 66 9.41 -4.28 -8.93
C SER A 66 8.78 -2.91 -9.19
N GLY A 67 8.34 -2.63 -10.43
CA GLY A 67 7.66 -1.37 -10.76
C GLY A 67 6.41 -1.12 -9.91
N ILE A 68 5.57 -2.15 -9.71
CA ILE A 68 4.36 -2.03 -8.88
C ILE A 68 4.73 -1.82 -7.40
N VAL A 69 5.70 -2.55 -6.87
CA VAL A 69 6.15 -2.38 -5.47
C VAL A 69 6.69 -0.98 -5.25
N ILE A 70 7.53 -0.47 -6.16
CA ILE A 70 8.12 0.86 -6.05
C ILE A 70 7.01 1.93 -6.16
N ALA A 71 6.06 1.80 -7.09
CA ALA A 71 4.92 2.71 -7.19
C ALA A 71 4.05 2.72 -5.92
N LEU A 72 3.77 1.55 -5.33
CA LEU A 72 3.03 1.46 -4.06
C LEU A 72 3.81 2.08 -2.90
N LEU A 73 5.13 1.90 -2.84
CA LEU A 73 5.98 2.54 -1.85
C LEU A 73 6.00 4.06 -2.03
N ALA A 74 6.06 4.57 -3.26
CA ALA A 74 6.01 5.99 -3.55
C ALA A 74 4.62 6.62 -3.31
N LEU A 75 3.56 5.81 -3.35
CA LEU A 75 2.22 6.25 -3.01
C LEU A 75 2.10 6.67 -1.53
N ALA A 76 2.88 6.05 -0.63
CA ALA A 76 2.90 6.41 0.79
C ALA A 76 3.36 7.87 1.06
N PRO A 77 4.57 8.31 0.64
CA PRO A 77 5.00 9.68 0.85
C PRO A 77 4.12 10.68 0.08
N PHE A 78 3.59 10.31 -1.09
CA PHE A 78 2.60 11.13 -1.79
C PHE A 78 1.32 11.34 -0.96
N ALA A 79 0.79 10.27 -0.38
CA ALA A 79 -0.37 10.33 0.50
C ALA A 79 -0.10 11.14 1.77
N MET A 80 1.12 11.10 2.32
CA MET A 80 1.52 11.94 3.46
C MET A 80 1.47 13.44 3.13
N VAL A 81 2.01 13.86 1.98
CA VAL A 81 1.93 15.28 1.53
C VAL A 81 0.48 15.73 1.42
N ARG A 82 -0.38 14.85 0.89
CA ARG A 82 -1.81 15.13 0.72
C ARG A 82 -2.58 15.16 2.04
N LEU A 83 -2.15 14.36 3.02
CA LEU A 83 -2.65 14.39 4.40
C LEU A 83 -2.28 15.69 5.12
N VAL A 84 -1.05 16.19 4.93
CA VAL A 84 -0.63 17.48 5.48
C VAL A 84 -1.48 18.62 4.92
N ASP A 85 -1.85 18.55 3.64
CA ASP A 85 -2.74 19.52 2.99
C ASP A 85 -4.17 19.52 3.58
N ASP A 86 -4.69 18.36 3.96
CA ASP A 86 -6.01 18.25 4.60
C ASP A 86 -6.05 18.88 6.00
N PHE A 87 -4.91 18.99 6.69
CA PHE A 87 -4.82 19.55 8.05
C PHE A 87 -4.26 20.98 8.10
N SER A 88 -3.55 21.40 7.06
CA SER A 88 -2.90 22.70 6.96
C SER A 88 -2.90 23.14 5.50
N ASP A 89 -3.32 24.38 5.20
CA ASP A 89 -3.24 24.97 3.85
C ASP A 89 -1.78 24.94 3.38
N SER A 90 -1.41 23.91 2.62
CA SER A 90 -0.03 23.71 2.19
C SER A 90 0.24 24.50 0.91
N PRO A 91 1.45 25.06 0.74
CA PRO A 91 1.80 25.77 -0.49
C PRO A 91 1.70 24.84 -1.71
N ARG A 92 1.09 25.33 -2.81
CA ARG A 92 0.93 24.57 -4.07
C ARG A 92 2.23 23.94 -4.60
N ALA A 93 3.38 24.54 -4.30
CA ALA A 93 4.70 24.00 -4.66
C ALA A 93 4.97 22.63 -4.04
N VAL A 94 4.52 22.39 -2.80
CA VAL A 94 4.69 21.10 -2.10
C VAL A 94 3.82 20.03 -2.74
N GLN A 95 2.60 20.35 -3.16
CA GLN A 95 1.72 19.42 -3.87
C GLN A 95 2.29 19.03 -5.24
N VAL A 96 2.78 20.01 -6.00
CA VAL A 96 3.42 19.76 -7.32
C VAL A 96 4.69 18.94 -7.15
N GLY A 97 5.51 19.25 -6.13
CA GLY A 97 6.71 18.48 -5.82
C GLY A 97 6.40 17.03 -5.43
N GLY A 98 5.38 16.81 -4.59
CA GLY A 98 4.93 15.46 -4.23
C GLY A 98 4.43 14.66 -5.42
N LEU A 99 3.65 15.27 -6.32
CA LEU A 99 3.15 14.61 -7.52
C LEU A 99 4.25 14.32 -8.54
N ALA A 100 5.18 15.26 -8.76
CA ALA A 100 6.33 15.06 -9.62
C ALA A 100 7.24 13.94 -9.09
N GLY A 101 7.48 13.90 -7.78
CA GLY A 101 8.23 12.82 -7.13
C GLY A 101 7.58 11.45 -7.32
N PHE A 102 6.25 11.36 -7.24
CA PHE A 102 5.52 10.12 -7.50
C PHE A 102 5.60 9.67 -8.97
N LEU A 103 5.60 10.59 -9.93
CA LEU A 103 5.62 10.26 -11.37
C LEU A 103 7.01 9.89 -11.93
N ILE A 104 8.10 10.26 -11.23
CA ILE A 104 9.47 9.97 -11.65
C ILE A 104 9.91 8.55 -11.22
N VAL A 105 9.22 8.00 -10.23
CA VAL A 105 9.43 6.66 -9.68
C VAL A 105 8.89 5.59 -10.63
#